data_AF-M0E346-F1
#
_entry.id   AF-M0E346-F1
#
_cell.length_a   1.000
_cell.length_b   1.000
_cell.length_c   1.000
_cell.angle_alpha   90.00
_cell.angle_beta   90.00
_cell.angle_gamma   90.00
#
_symmetry.space_group_name_H-M   'P 1'
#
loop_
_entity.id
_entity.type
_entity.pdbx_description
1 polymer ?
#
loop_
_entity_poly.entity_id
_entity_poly.type
_entity_poly.pdbx_seq_one_letter_code
_entity_poly.pdbx_strand_id
1 'polypeptide(L)'
;MKALLLLVAGIGGLLEAVAPRRAVAVWTRACYRNAGEAKPREWVYAAAKAEGALVAAGALVGLFKLATADEEEPAAEAEEESDAEQTR
;
A
#
# COMPACT_ATOMS: atom_id res chain seq x y z
N MET A 1 -6.62 -7.05 10.03
CA MET A 1 -5.15 -6.91 9.84
C MET A 1 -4.76 -6.23 8.53
N LYS A 2 -5.36 -6.59 7.38
CA LYS A 2 -5.03 -6.02 6.06
C LYS A 2 -5.03 -4.48 6.02
N ALA A 3 -6.07 -3.83 6.57
CA ALA A 3 -6.14 -2.36 6.66
C ALA A 3 -4.92 -1.73 7.36
N LEU A 4 -4.51 -2.31 8.49
CA LEU A 4 -3.37 -1.79 9.27
C LEU A 4 -2.05 -1.95 8.52
N LEU A 5 -1.87 -3.07 7.82
CA LEU A 5 -0.70 -3.29 6.95
C LEU A 5 -0.67 -2.28 5.79
N LEU A 6 -1.80 -2.05 5.13
CA LEU A 6 -1.91 -1.07 4.05
C LEU A 6 -1.66 0.35 4.56
N LEU A 7 -2.17 0.70 5.75
CA LEU A 7 -1.94 2.00 6.36
C LEU A 7 -0.45 2.22 6.67
N VAL A 8 0.21 1.24 7.30
CA VAL A 8 1.64 1.32 7.60
C VAL A 8 2.46 1.42 6.32
N ALA A 9 2.14 0.62 5.30
CA ALA A 9 2.80 0.70 4.00
C ALA A 9 2.60 2.07 3.34
N GLY A 10 1.37 2.61 3.37
CA GLY A 10 1.06 3.92 2.80
C GLY A 10 1.82 5.06 3.47
N ILE A 11 1.90 5.06 4.80
CA ILE A 11 2.68 6.04 5.56
C ILE A 11 4.18 5.89 5.25
N GLY A 12 4.70 4.67 5.23
CA GLY A 12 6.10 4.39 4.90
C GLY A 12 6.48 4.89 3.51
N GLY A 13 5.69 4.54 2.49
CA GLY A 13 5.90 4.99 1.12
C GLY A 13 5.81 6.51 0.98
N LEU A 14 4.86 7.15 1.66
CA LEU A 14 4.74 8.61 1.64
C LEU A 14 5.97 9.30 2.25
N LEU A 15 6.45 8.81 3.39
CA LEU A 15 7.65 9.36 4.04
C LEU A 15 8.88 9.22 3.15
N GLU A 16 9.02 8.09 2.46
CA GLU A 16 10.10 7.86 1.50
C GLU A 16 9.99 8.79 0.27
N ALA A 17 8.78 9.01 -0.24
CA ALA A 17 8.53 9.93 -1.35
C ALA A 17 8.84 11.40 -1.02
N VAL A 18 8.55 11.82 0.21
CA VAL A 18 8.74 13.22 0.66
C VAL A 18 10.19 13.47 1.08
N ALA A 19 10.83 12.50 1.72
CA ALA A 19 12.18 12.65 2.26
C ALA A 19 13.17 11.58 1.73
N PRO A 20 13.35 11.45 0.40
CA PRO A 20 14.14 10.37 -0.20
C PRO A 20 15.60 10.39 0.26
N ARG A 21 16.17 11.58 0.51
CA ARG A 21 17.54 11.73 1.02
C ARG A 21 17.73 11.12 2.42
N ARG A 22 16.71 11.24 3.28
CA ARG A 22 16.77 10.72 4.65
C ARG A 22 16.55 9.22 4.67
N ALA A 23 15.58 8.73 3.89
CA ALA A 23 15.34 7.30 3.70
C ALA A 23 16.60 6.60 3.18
N VAL A 24 17.20 7.08 2.08
CA VAL A 24 18.43 6.53 1.51
C VAL A 24 19.58 6.57 2.52
N ALA A 25 19.74 7.65 3.29
CA ALA A 25 20.81 7.74 4.29
C ALA A 25 20.64 6.72 5.43
N VAL A 26 19.41 6.51 5.92
CA VAL A 26 19.10 5.53 6.97
C VAL A 26 19.37 4.11 6.46
N TRP A 27 18.85 3.78 5.27
CA TRP A 27 19.08 2.48 4.65
C TRP A 27 20.55 2.23 4.34
N THR A 28 21.27 3.25 3.87
CA THR A 28 22.71 3.14 3.61
C THR A 28 23.47 2.86 4.91
N ARG A 29 23.11 3.55 6.01
CA ARG A 29 23.72 3.32 7.32
C ARG A 29 23.40 1.95 7.91
N ALA A 30 22.21 1.43 7.65
CA ALA A 30 21.80 0.10 8.11
C ALA A 30 22.47 -1.03 7.30
N CYS A 31 22.54 -0.88 5.98
CA CYS A 31 23.03 -1.93 5.07
C CYS A 31 24.55 -1.94 4.90
N TYR A 32 25.22 -0.78 5.02
CA TYR A 32 26.65 -0.67 4.80
C TYR A 32 27.42 -0.47 6.09
N ARG A 33 28.39 -1.35 6.35
CA ARG A 33 29.33 -1.22 7.47
C ARG A 33 30.17 0.06 7.38
N ASN A 34 30.51 0.49 6.16
CA ASN A 34 31.27 1.71 5.87
C ASN A 34 30.39 2.75 5.13
N ALA A 35 29.21 3.04 5.64
CA ALA A 35 28.25 3.95 5.00
C ALA A 35 28.80 5.37 4.70
N GLY A 36 29.85 5.83 5.40
CA GLY A 36 30.48 7.13 5.15
C GLY A 36 31.23 7.23 3.82
N GLU A 37 31.58 6.10 3.21
CA GLU A 37 32.28 6.05 1.92
C GLU A 37 31.31 5.90 0.73
N ALA A 38 30.07 5.48 1.00
CA ALA A 38 29.05 5.30 -0.02
C ALA A 38 28.50 6.67 -0.46
N LYS A 39 28.77 7.07 -1.71
CA LYS A 39 28.13 8.23 -2.36
C LYS A 39 26.98 7.78 -3.25
N PRO A 40 25.71 8.00 -2.87
CA PRO A 40 24.57 7.70 -3.71
C PRO A 40 24.59 8.56 -4.97
N ARG A 41 24.35 7.95 -6.14
CA ARG A 41 24.17 8.70 -7.39
C ARG A 41 22.86 9.48 -7.33
N GLU A 42 22.76 10.64 -7.99
CA GLU A 42 21.58 11.51 -7.87
C GLU A 42 20.27 10.84 -8.29
N TRP A 43 20.31 9.94 -9.28
CA TRP A 43 19.13 9.19 -9.72
C TRP A 43 18.56 8.27 -8.63
N VAL A 44 19.36 7.89 -7.63
CA VAL A 44 18.90 7.04 -6.51
C VAL A 44 17.82 7.75 -5.70
N TYR A 45 17.92 9.07 -5.53
CA TYR A 45 16.88 9.82 -4.83
C TYR A 45 15.60 9.93 -5.66
N ALA A 46 15.72 10.00 -6.99
CA ALA A 46 14.56 9.99 -7.88
C ALA A 46 13.88 8.61 -7.89
N ALA A 47 14.67 7.52 -7.88
CA ALA A 47 14.17 6.16 -7.78
C ALA A 47 13.47 5.91 -6.44
N ALA A 48 14.09 6.27 -5.31
CA ALA A 48 13.47 6.16 -3.99
C ALA A 48 12.17 6.96 -3.89
N LYS A 49 12.16 8.17 -4.48
CA LYS A 49 10.94 8.98 -4.54
C LYS A 49 9.83 8.29 -5.34
N ALA A 50 10.16 7.69 -6.48
CA ALA A 50 9.21 6.96 -7.30
C ALA A 50 8.69 5.70 -6.59
N GLU A 51 9.58 4.94 -5.95
CA GLU A 51 9.24 3.76 -5.15
C GLU A 51 8.25 4.12 -4.02
N GLY A 52 8.60 5.10 -3.20
CA GLY A 52 7.73 5.56 -2.12
C GLY A 52 6.36 6.04 -2.63
N ALA A 53 6.33 6.75 -3.76
CA ALA A 53 5.08 7.19 -4.37
C ALA A 53 4.22 6.02 -4.86
N LEU A 54 4.82 5.00 -5.48
CA LEU A 54 4.12 3.80 -5.93
C LEU A 54 3.55 2.99 -4.76
N VAL A 55 4.34 2.83 -3.70
CA VAL A 55 3.89 2.15 -2.47
C VAL A 55 2.72 2.91 -1.84
N ALA A 56 2.82 4.24 -1.70
CA ALA A 56 1.74 5.07 -1.17
C ALA A 56 0.46 4.97 -2.02
N ALA A 57 0.59 5.06 -3.36
CA ALA A 57 -0.54 4.94 -4.27
C ALA A 57 -1.20 3.55 -4.18
N GLY A 58 -0.42 2.47 -4.17
CA GLY A 58 -0.93 1.11 -4.04
C GLY A 58 -1.66 0.89 -2.70
N ALA A 59 -1.12 1.43 -1.61
CA ALA A 59 -1.76 1.38 -0.29
C ALA A 59 -3.10 2.11 -0.26
N LEU A 60 -3.17 3.31 -0.86
CA LEU A 60 -4.42 4.08 -0.96
C LEU A 60 -5.48 3.34 -1.78
N VAL A 61 -5.11 2.78 -2.93
CA VAL A 61 -6.03 1.97 -3.75
C VAL A 61 -6.50 0.74 -2.99
N GLY A 62 -5.60 0.07 -2.25
CA GLY A 62 -5.94 -1.08 -1.42
C GLY A 62 -6.90 -0.73 -0.30
N LEU A 63 -6.68 0.39 0.40
CA LEU A 63 -7.55 0.88 1.47
C LEU A 63 -8.93 1.28 0.91
N PHE A 64 -8.96 1.96 -0.23
CA PHE A 64 -10.20 2.34 -0.90
C PHE A 64 -11.04 1.10 -1.23
N LYS A 65 -10.44 0.11 -1.92
CA LYS A 65 -11.13 -1.13 -2.26
C LYS A 65 -11.61 -1.91 -1.04
N LEU A 66 -10.81 -1.94 0.02
CA LEU A 66 -11.19 -2.60 1.27
C LEU A 66 -12.40 -1.91 1.91
N ALA A 67 -12.42 -0.58 1.91
CA ALA A 67 -13.53 0.18 2.49
C ALA A 67 -14.83 0.04 1.68
N THR A 68 -14.76 -0.04 0.35
CA THR A 68 -15.96 -0.18 -0.49
C THR A 68 -16.50 -1.61 -0.55
N ALA A 69 -15.65 -2.63 -0.35
CA ALA A 69 -16.09 -4.02 -0.36
C ALA A 69 -16.98 -4.38 0.85
N ASP A 70 -16.80 -3.70 2.00
CA ASP A 70 -17.65 -3.89 3.18
C ASP A 70 -19.10 -3.38 2.97
N GLU A 71 -19.38 -2.62 1.90
CA GLU A 71 -20.72 -2.10 1.59
C GLU A 71 -21.52 -3.00 0.62
N GLU A 72 -20.91 -4.02 0.00
CA GLU A 72 -21.53 -4.79 -1.11
C GLU A 72 -22.16 -6.17 -0.72
N GLU A 73 -22.14 -6.61 0.56
CA GLU A 73 -22.76 -7.89 0.99
C GLU A 73 -23.99 -7.65 1.91
N PRO A 74 -25.20 -8.24 1.69
CA PRO A 74 -25.61 -9.29 0.74
C PRO A 74 -26.86 -8.95 -0.13
N ALA A 75 -26.86 -9.36 -1.40
CA ALA A 75 -28.08 -9.53 -2.22
C ALA A 75 -28.12 -10.90 -2.93
N ALA A 76 -27.24 -11.84 -2.56
CA ALA A 76 -27.12 -13.13 -3.23
C ALA A 76 -27.93 -14.27 -2.57
N GLU A 77 -28.55 -14.06 -1.40
CA GLU A 77 -29.34 -15.10 -0.71
C GLU A 77 -30.87 -15.01 -0.94
N ALA A 78 -31.35 -14.03 -1.73
CA ALA A 78 -32.80 -13.82 -1.93
C ALA A 78 -33.41 -14.56 -3.13
N GLU A 79 -32.62 -15.22 -3.99
CA GLU A 79 -33.15 -15.82 -5.23
C GLU A 79 -33.47 -17.33 -5.13
N GLU A 80 -33.04 -18.06 -4.09
CA GLU A 80 -33.33 -19.51 -4.00
C GLU A 80 -34.71 -19.84 -3.38
N GLU A 81 -35.41 -18.91 -2.72
CA GLU A 81 -36.71 -19.22 -2.09
C GLU A 81 -37.94 -18.90 -2.98
N SER A 82 -37.78 -18.16 -4.10
CA SER A 82 -38.93 -17.77 -4.93
C SER A 82 -39.41 -18.83 -5.94
N ASP A 83 -38.59 -19.84 -6.24
CA ASP A 83 -38.94 -20.90 -7.21
C ASP A 83 -39.72 -22.07 -6.57
N ALA A 84 -39.72 -22.17 -5.23
CA ALA A 84 -40.44 -23.22 -4.51
C ALA A 84 -41.94 -22.93 -4.30
N GLU A 85 -42.38 -21.67 -4.40
CA GLU A 85 -43.78 -21.28 -4.11
C GLU A 85 -44.66 -21.16 -5.36
N GLN A 86 -44.09 -21.22 -6.58
CA GLN A 86 -44.87 -21.09 -7.82
C GLN A 86 -45.43 -22.43 -8.36
N THR A 87 -45.21 -23.55 -7.68
CA THR A 87 -45.67 -24.89 -8.12
C THR A 87 -46.69 -25.58 -7.20
N ARG A 88 -47.40 -24.84 -6.33
CA ARG A 88 -48.43 -25.41 -5.45
C ARG A 88 -49.85 -24.91 -5.72
#